data_AF-A0A5N4DWI0-F1
#
_entry.id   AF-A0A5N4DWI0-F1
#
_cell.length_a   1.000
_cell.length_b   1.000
_cell.length_c   1.000
_cell.angle_alpha   90.00
_cell.angle_beta   90.00
_cell.angle_gamma   90.00
#
_symmetry.space_group_name_H-M   'P 1'
#
loop_
_entity.id
_entity.type
_entity.pdbx_description
1 polymer ?
#
loop_
_entity_poly.entity_id
_entity_poly.type
_entity_poly.pdbx_seq_one_letter_code
_entity_poly.pdbx_strand_id
1 'polypeptide(L)'
;MGNLICDAMINNNLRHADEMSWNHVSMCIMNGGGIRSPIDERNNGTITWENLAAVLPFGGTFDLVQLKGSTLKKAFEHSVYRYGQSTGEFLQVGGDRVVKLDVLCTQCRVPTYEPLRMDEVYKVILTSFLANGGDGFQMIKDEALKHDSGDQDISVVSGYILKMRVVYPAVEGRIQFSAGIHCHGSFSLIFLLVLAMIIVLYQ
;
A
#
# COMPACT_ATOMS: atom_id res chain seq x y z
N MET A 1 8.25 5.16 -6.85
CA MET A 1 9.08 3.99 -6.50
C MET A 1 8.25 2.83 -5.95
N GLY A 2 7.44 3.01 -4.90
CA GLY A 2 6.62 1.91 -4.34
C GLY A 2 5.75 1.16 -5.36
N ASN A 3 5.03 1.89 -6.22
CA ASN A 3 4.22 1.28 -7.30
C ASN A 3 5.07 0.38 -8.21
N LEU A 4 6.24 0.86 -8.65
CA LEU A 4 7.16 0.09 -9.51
C LEU A 4 7.58 -1.22 -8.85
N ILE A 5 7.93 -1.19 -7.56
CA ILE A 5 8.37 -2.37 -6.83
C ILE A 5 7.20 -3.36 -6.69
N CYS A 6 6.02 -2.89 -6.32
CA CYS A 6 4.85 -3.77 -6.23
C CYS A 6 4.43 -4.36 -7.58
N ASP A 7 4.54 -3.59 -8.66
CA ASP A 7 4.26 -4.09 -10.01
C ASP A 7 5.29 -5.15 -10.42
N ALA A 8 6.57 -4.97 -10.06
CA ALA A 8 7.61 -5.98 -10.25
C ALA A 8 7.33 -7.26 -9.44
N MET A 9 6.91 -7.12 -8.17
CA MET A 9 6.51 -8.24 -7.31
C MET A 9 5.38 -9.06 -7.92
N ILE A 10 4.32 -8.39 -8.38
CA ILE A 10 3.19 -9.05 -9.06
C ILE A 10 3.65 -9.70 -10.37
N ASN A 11 4.46 -9.01 -11.18
CA ASN A 11 4.95 -9.54 -12.47
C ASN A 11 5.77 -10.83 -12.30
N ASN A 12 6.63 -10.89 -11.28
CA ASN A 12 7.45 -12.06 -10.97
C ASN A 12 6.62 -13.26 -10.50
N ASN A 13 5.46 -12.99 -9.88
CA ASN A 13 4.51 -13.98 -9.38
C ASN A 13 3.34 -14.23 -10.34
N LEU A 14 3.46 -13.84 -11.61
CA LEU A 14 2.53 -14.30 -12.63
C LEU A 14 2.79 -15.79 -12.89
N ARG A 15 1.73 -16.61 -12.76
CA ARG A 15 1.74 -18.02 -13.14
C ARG A 15 0.70 -18.26 -14.24
N HIS A 16 0.61 -19.50 -14.70
CA HIS A 16 -0.41 -19.88 -15.68
C HIS A 16 -1.80 -19.67 -15.06
N ALA A 17 -2.63 -18.91 -15.76
CA ALA A 17 -4.05 -18.74 -15.43
C ALA A 17 -4.77 -20.10 -15.52
N ASP A 18 -5.76 -20.31 -14.66
CA ASP A 18 -6.71 -21.42 -14.78
C ASP A 18 -8.06 -20.91 -15.29
N GLU A 19 -9.06 -21.79 -15.46
CA GLU A 19 -10.38 -21.40 -15.95
C GLU A 19 -11.10 -20.38 -15.03
N MET A 20 -10.71 -20.32 -13.76
CA MET A 20 -11.39 -19.56 -12.71
C MET A 20 -10.65 -18.30 -12.30
N SER A 21 -9.35 -18.20 -12.55
CA SER A 21 -8.50 -17.11 -12.11
C SER A 21 -7.45 -16.70 -13.14
N TRP A 22 -7.34 -15.40 -13.37
CA TRP A 22 -6.35 -14.83 -14.29
C TRP A 22 -4.92 -14.88 -13.73
N ASN A 23 -4.80 -14.86 -12.40
CA ASN A 23 -3.57 -15.15 -11.68
C ASN A 23 -3.90 -15.59 -10.24
N HIS A 24 -2.98 -16.33 -9.62
CA HIS A 24 -3.16 -16.75 -8.23
C HIS A 24 -2.96 -15.62 -7.21
N VAL A 25 -2.39 -14.47 -7.61
CA VAL A 25 -2.15 -13.32 -6.73
C VAL A 25 -2.29 -12.01 -7.49
N SER A 26 -2.92 -11.02 -6.88
CA SER A 26 -3.19 -9.70 -7.48
C SER A 26 -2.79 -8.54 -6.56
N MET A 27 -2.28 -8.84 -5.37
CA MET A 27 -2.02 -7.86 -4.32
C MET A 27 -0.55 -7.90 -3.89
N CYS A 28 0.01 -6.71 -3.71
CA CYS A 28 1.32 -6.50 -3.11
C CYS A 28 1.16 -5.47 -1.99
N ILE A 29 1.92 -5.60 -0.89
CA ILE A 29 2.09 -4.54 0.09
C ILE A 29 3.59 -4.40 0.44
N MET A 30 4.08 -3.17 0.60
CA MET A 30 5.46 -2.90 1.02
C MET A 30 5.50 -1.68 1.94
N ASN A 31 6.22 -1.74 3.06
CA ASN A 31 6.38 -0.58 3.94
C ASN A 31 7.32 0.47 3.32
N GLY A 32 6.97 1.75 3.43
CA GLY A 32 7.73 2.87 2.87
C GLY A 32 9.14 2.97 3.46
N GLY A 33 9.30 2.57 4.74
CA GLY A 33 10.60 2.47 5.39
C GLY A 33 11.57 1.49 4.71
N GLY A 34 11.06 0.53 3.93
CA GLY A 34 11.86 -0.39 3.13
C GLY A 34 12.44 0.22 1.85
N ILE A 35 11.94 1.38 1.40
CA ILE A 35 12.44 2.10 0.23
C ILE A 35 13.44 3.16 0.71
N ARG A 36 14.73 2.95 0.40
CA ARG A 36 15.82 3.69 1.07
C ARG A 36 16.42 4.83 0.25
N SER A 37 16.17 4.86 -1.06
CA SER A 37 16.68 5.90 -1.95
C SER A 37 15.71 6.15 -3.10
N PRO A 38 15.65 7.38 -3.64
CA PRO A 38 15.18 7.61 -5.00
C PRO A 38 16.23 7.14 -6.02
N ILE A 39 15.83 7.10 -7.30
CA ILE A 39 16.74 6.97 -8.45
C ILE A 39 16.51 8.19 -9.34
N ASP A 40 17.57 8.94 -9.63
CA ASP A 40 17.52 10.15 -10.44
C ASP A 40 17.51 9.80 -11.93
N GLU A 41 16.48 10.24 -12.65
CA GLU A 41 16.31 10.03 -14.08
C GLU A 41 17.20 10.95 -14.94
N ARG A 42 17.77 12.02 -14.37
CA ARG A 42 18.55 13.03 -15.11
C ARG A 42 19.88 12.48 -15.65
N ASN A 43 20.38 11.39 -15.10
CA ASN A 43 21.54 10.67 -15.64
C ASN A 43 21.14 9.73 -16.79
N ASN A 44 20.50 10.30 -17.82
CA ASN A 44 19.99 9.57 -18.99
C ASN A 44 19.04 8.39 -18.64
N GLY A 45 18.40 8.43 -17.48
CA GLY A 45 17.52 7.37 -16.98
C GLY A 45 18.20 6.02 -16.75
N THR A 46 19.53 5.97 -16.65
CA THR A 46 20.25 4.69 -16.49
C THR A 46 20.04 4.15 -15.08
N ILE A 47 19.54 2.91 -14.98
CA ILE A 47 19.35 2.21 -13.72
C ILE A 47 20.38 1.09 -13.63
N THR A 48 21.29 1.17 -12.66
CA THR A 48 22.30 0.14 -12.39
C THR A 48 21.93 -0.70 -11.16
N TRP A 49 22.64 -1.82 -10.97
CA TRP A 49 22.52 -2.60 -9.75
C TRP A 49 22.84 -1.79 -8.49
N GLU A 50 23.82 -0.89 -8.56
CA GLU A 50 24.17 0.01 -7.44
C GLU A 50 22.98 0.91 -7.07
N ASN A 51 22.27 1.45 -8.06
CA ASN A 51 21.06 2.21 -7.78
C ASN A 51 20.01 1.36 -7.06
N LEU A 52 19.76 0.13 -7.53
CA LEU A 52 18.80 -0.76 -6.89
C LEU A 52 19.22 -1.19 -5.48
N ALA A 53 20.51 -1.44 -5.26
CA ALA A 53 21.06 -1.73 -3.93
C ALA A 53 20.90 -0.53 -2.98
N ALA A 54 20.98 0.71 -3.47
CA ALA A 54 20.67 1.90 -2.68
C ALA A 54 19.17 2.01 -2.35
N VAL A 55 18.28 1.55 -3.24
CA VAL A 55 16.83 1.51 -2.98
C VAL A 55 16.45 0.40 -1.98
N LEU A 56 17.01 -0.80 -2.14
CA LEU A 56 16.69 -2.04 -1.41
C LEU A 56 17.96 -2.66 -0.77
N PRO A 57 18.54 -2.05 0.28
CA PRO A 57 19.87 -2.42 0.79
C PRO A 57 19.88 -3.61 1.75
N PHE A 58 18.72 -4.20 2.06
CA PHE A 58 18.60 -5.20 3.12
C PHE A 58 18.81 -6.64 2.65
N GLY A 59 18.80 -6.89 1.34
CA GLY A 59 18.95 -8.22 0.77
C GLY A 59 17.85 -9.19 1.22
N GLY A 60 16.61 -8.69 1.30
CA GLY A 60 15.46 -9.47 1.70
C GLY A 60 14.85 -10.26 0.53
N THR A 61 13.67 -10.82 0.77
CA THR A 61 12.87 -11.50 -0.24
C THR A 61 11.48 -10.90 -0.32
N PHE A 62 10.82 -11.11 -1.45
CA PHE A 62 9.39 -10.82 -1.60
C PHE A 62 8.60 -12.11 -1.45
N ASP A 63 8.00 -12.28 -0.27
CA ASP A 63 7.32 -13.50 0.16
C ASP A 63 5.83 -13.46 -0.18
N LEU A 64 5.24 -14.64 -0.32
CA LEU A 64 3.80 -14.81 -0.54
C LEU A 64 3.14 -15.29 0.75
N VAL A 65 2.15 -14.56 1.24
CA VAL A 65 1.34 -14.97 2.39
C VAL A 65 -0.13 -15.16 2.03
N GLN A 66 -0.84 -15.91 2.87
CA GLN A 66 -2.30 -15.95 2.87
C GLN A 66 -2.84 -15.32 4.14
N LEU A 67 -3.63 -14.25 4.00
CA LEU A 67 -4.20 -13.49 5.10
C LEU A 67 -5.71 -13.39 4.95
N LYS A 68 -6.44 -13.38 6.07
CA LYS A 68 -7.84 -12.98 6.05
C LYS A 68 -7.97 -11.51 5.71
N GLY A 69 -9.09 -11.11 5.11
CA GLY A 69 -9.40 -9.70 4.89
C GLY A 69 -9.38 -8.90 6.21
N SER A 70 -9.82 -9.51 7.31
CA SER A 70 -9.74 -8.89 8.63
C SER A 70 -8.31 -8.56 9.08
N THR A 71 -7.35 -9.45 8.81
CA THR A 71 -5.92 -9.20 9.08
C THR A 71 -5.38 -8.10 8.17
N LEU A 72 -5.76 -8.08 6.88
CA LEU A 72 -5.37 -7.02 5.97
C LEU A 72 -5.89 -5.65 6.43
N LYS A 73 -7.15 -5.56 6.83
CA LYS A 73 -7.72 -4.32 7.38
C LYS A 73 -6.92 -3.82 8.59
N LYS A 74 -6.57 -4.71 9.53
CA LYS A 74 -5.69 -4.37 10.68
C LYS A 74 -4.33 -3.86 10.23
N ALA A 75 -3.72 -4.49 9.23
CA ALA A 75 -2.42 -4.07 8.69
C ALA A 75 -2.51 -2.67 8.07
N PHE A 76 -3.55 -2.37 7.30
CA PHE A 76 -3.74 -1.02 6.74
C PHE A 76 -4.14 0.02 7.80
N GLU A 77 -4.83 -0.36 8.89
CA GLU A 77 -5.04 0.54 10.03
C GLU A 77 -3.71 0.84 10.75
N HIS A 78 -2.86 -0.17 10.93
CA HIS A 78 -1.52 -0.02 11.48
C HIS A 78 -0.62 0.84 10.59
N SER A 79 -0.74 0.72 9.26
CA SER A 79 0.03 1.53 8.31
C SER A 79 -0.04 3.05 8.59
N VAL A 80 -1.11 3.51 9.23
CA VAL A 80 -1.40 4.94 9.44
C VAL A 80 -1.72 5.34 10.87
N TYR A 81 -1.53 4.43 11.83
CA TYR A 81 -1.93 4.68 13.22
C TYR A 81 -1.22 5.90 13.83
N ARG A 82 0.00 6.20 13.38
CA ARG A 82 0.81 7.37 13.77
C ARG A 82 1.30 8.17 12.57
N TYR A 83 0.47 8.24 11.52
CA TYR A 83 0.80 9.00 10.32
C TYR A 83 1.26 10.44 10.64
N GLY A 84 2.21 10.95 9.87
CA GLY A 84 2.82 12.27 10.06
C GLY A 84 4.08 12.27 10.93
N GLN A 85 4.45 11.15 11.56
CA GLN A 85 5.67 11.04 12.37
C GLN A 85 6.91 10.57 11.59
N SER A 86 6.82 10.50 10.25
CA SER A 86 7.93 10.04 9.37
C SER A 86 8.46 8.64 9.72
N THR A 87 7.57 7.76 10.20
CA THR A 87 7.87 6.37 10.55
C THR A 87 7.69 5.44 9.35
N GLY A 88 8.32 4.26 9.42
CA GLY A 88 8.51 3.37 8.26
C GLY A 88 7.28 2.55 7.85
N GLU A 89 6.29 2.38 8.73
CA GLU A 89 5.20 1.42 8.57
C GLU A 89 4.22 1.75 7.44
N PHE A 90 4.24 2.96 6.88
CA PHE A 90 3.29 3.36 5.84
C PHE A 90 3.39 2.45 4.62
N LEU A 91 2.38 1.61 4.40
CA LEU A 91 2.30 0.70 3.28
C LEU A 91 2.14 1.48 1.99
N GLN A 92 3.11 1.31 1.10
CA GLN A 92 3.06 1.66 -0.30
C GLN A 92 2.00 0.79 -0.98
N VAL A 93 0.72 1.12 -0.73
CA VAL A 93 -0.50 0.56 -1.32
C VAL A 93 -1.83 1.13 -0.75
N GLY A 94 -1.87 2.11 0.17
CA GLY A 94 -3.05 3.01 0.26
C GLY A 94 -3.64 3.43 1.62
N GLY A 95 -3.72 4.76 1.85
CA GLY A 95 -4.66 5.54 2.72
C GLY A 95 -4.05 6.22 3.96
N ASP A 96 -4.57 7.39 4.43
CA ASP A 96 -4.29 8.02 5.78
C ASP A 96 -5.21 7.48 6.87
N ARG A 97 -6.36 6.99 6.42
CA ARG A 97 -7.36 6.21 7.14
C ARG A 97 -7.97 5.35 6.06
N VAL A 98 -8.15 4.05 6.31
CA VAL A 98 -8.74 3.14 5.33
C VAL A 98 -10.22 3.45 5.20
N VAL A 99 -10.57 4.46 4.38
CA VAL A 99 -11.96 4.81 4.08
C VAL A 99 -12.59 3.75 3.19
N LYS A 100 -11.79 3.21 2.27
CA LYS A 100 -12.17 2.14 1.36
C LYS A 100 -10.91 1.34 1.04
N LEU A 101 -10.99 0.02 1.17
CA LEU A 101 -9.95 -0.90 0.71
C LEU A 101 -10.58 -1.76 -0.37
N ASP A 102 -10.31 -1.41 -1.62
CA ASP A 102 -10.67 -2.24 -2.75
C ASP A 102 -9.48 -3.10 -3.14
N VAL A 103 -9.76 -4.36 -3.45
CA VAL A 103 -8.78 -5.35 -3.88
C VAL A 103 -9.08 -5.77 -5.30
N LEU A 104 -8.03 -6.02 -6.08
CA LEU A 104 -8.18 -6.49 -7.45
C LEU A 104 -8.58 -7.97 -7.42
N CYS A 105 -9.75 -8.32 -7.96
CA CYS A 105 -10.24 -9.69 -7.95
C CYS A 105 -9.26 -10.63 -8.66
N THR A 106 -9.06 -11.84 -8.13
CA THR A 106 -8.30 -12.93 -8.80
C THR A 106 -9.24 -13.92 -9.47
N GLN A 107 -10.36 -14.25 -8.83
CA GLN A 107 -11.38 -15.19 -9.31
C GLN A 107 -12.38 -14.50 -10.26
N CYS A 108 -11.85 -13.85 -11.29
CA CYS A 108 -12.62 -13.10 -12.28
C CYS A 108 -11.90 -13.16 -13.62
N ARG A 109 -12.65 -13.16 -14.72
CA ARG A 109 -12.06 -13.22 -16.07
C ARG A 109 -11.39 -11.90 -16.47
N VAL A 110 -11.97 -10.78 -16.04
CA VAL A 110 -11.44 -9.43 -16.27
C VAL A 110 -11.19 -8.81 -14.89
N PRO A 111 -9.95 -8.40 -14.58
CA PRO A 111 -9.63 -7.83 -13.27
C PRO A 111 -10.42 -6.55 -13.00
N THR A 112 -11.13 -6.53 -11.88
CA THR A 112 -11.89 -5.39 -11.36
C THR A 112 -11.62 -5.20 -9.87
N TYR A 113 -11.69 -3.95 -9.41
CA TYR A 113 -11.58 -3.63 -8.00
C TYR A 113 -12.90 -3.92 -7.28
N GLU A 114 -12.81 -4.70 -6.20
CA GLU A 114 -13.94 -5.07 -5.35
C GLU A 114 -13.65 -4.75 -3.89
N PRO A 115 -14.66 -4.40 -3.07
CA PRO A 115 -14.44 -4.16 -1.65
C PRO A 115 -13.85 -5.39 -0.96
N LEU A 116 -12.85 -5.18 -0.11
CA LEU A 116 -12.27 -6.23 0.74
C LEU A 116 -13.36 -6.87 1.62
N ARG A 117 -13.43 -8.20 1.62
CA ARG A 117 -14.33 -8.98 2.48
C ARG A 117 -13.56 -9.56 3.66
N MET A 118 -14.07 -9.35 4.87
CA MET A 118 -13.32 -9.63 6.11
C MET A 118 -13.01 -11.12 6.33
N ASP A 119 -13.92 -11.99 5.90
CA ASP A 119 -13.83 -13.44 6.11
C ASP A 119 -13.15 -14.18 4.96
N GLU A 120 -12.90 -13.52 3.83
CA GLU A 120 -12.21 -14.09 2.69
C GLU A 120 -10.70 -14.13 2.91
N VAL A 121 -10.03 -15.08 2.25
CA VAL A 121 -8.58 -15.25 2.30
C VAL A 121 -7.97 -14.70 1.02
N TYR A 122 -7.01 -13.80 1.19
CA TYR A 122 -6.28 -13.14 0.11
C TYR A 122 -4.83 -13.59 0.11
N LYS A 123 -4.31 -13.84 -1.09
CA LYS A 123 -2.88 -14.02 -1.33
C LYS A 123 -2.25 -12.64 -1.52
N VAL A 124 -1.22 -12.35 -0.76
CA VAL A 124 -0.55 -11.03 -0.77
C VAL A 124 0.96 -11.23 -0.83
N ILE A 125 1.61 -10.49 -1.72
CA ILE A 125 3.08 -10.46 -1.80
C ILE A 125 3.58 -9.32 -0.92
N LEU A 126 4.58 -9.58 -0.07
CA LEU A 126 5.16 -8.56 0.80
C LEU A 126 6.63 -8.82 1.10
N THR A 127 7.31 -7.87 1.71
CA THR A 127 8.72 -8.05 2.11
C THR A 127 8.83 -9.10 3.23
N SER A 128 9.86 -9.92 3.22
CA SER A 128 10.12 -10.87 4.32
C SER A 128 10.23 -10.18 5.68
N PHE A 129 10.65 -8.91 5.72
CA PHE A 129 10.61 -8.07 6.92
C PHE A 129 9.20 -7.93 7.50
N LEU A 130 8.20 -7.60 6.67
CA LEU A 130 6.80 -7.51 7.10
C LEU A 130 6.21 -8.88 7.47
N ALA A 131 6.57 -9.93 6.73
CA ALA A 131 6.11 -11.30 7.01
C ALA A 131 6.55 -11.76 8.41
N ASN A 132 7.72 -11.29 8.84
CA ASN A 132 8.29 -11.57 10.16
C ASN A 132 7.86 -10.57 11.26
N GLY A 133 6.86 -9.72 11.00
CA GLY A 133 6.32 -8.78 11.99
C GLY A 133 7.10 -7.47 12.15
N GLY A 134 7.98 -7.14 11.20
CA GLY A 134 8.72 -5.88 11.16
C GLY A 134 7.79 -4.66 11.18
N ASP A 135 8.30 -3.50 11.60
CA ASP A 135 7.55 -2.24 11.76
C ASP A 135 6.27 -2.35 12.61
N GLY A 136 6.14 -3.39 13.44
CA GLY A 136 4.97 -3.62 14.29
C GLY A 136 3.82 -4.34 13.58
N PHE A 137 4.04 -4.89 12.38
CA PHE A 137 3.05 -5.71 11.65
C PHE A 137 2.90 -7.12 12.24
N GLN A 138 2.84 -7.23 13.58
CA GLN A 138 2.74 -8.49 14.30
C GLN A 138 1.48 -9.29 13.90
N MET A 139 0.39 -8.60 13.54
CA MET A 139 -0.83 -9.24 13.03
C MET A 139 -0.57 -10.06 11.75
N ILE A 140 0.38 -9.66 10.89
CA ILE A 140 0.74 -10.44 9.70
C ILE A 140 1.42 -11.73 10.13
N LYS A 141 2.41 -11.65 11.01
CA LYS A 141 3.15 -12.82 11.50
C LYS A 141 2.27 -13.81 12.25
N ASP A 142 1.39 -13.32 13.12
CA ASP A 142 0.59 -14.16 14.01
C ASP A 142 -0.66 -14.74 13.32
N GLU A 143 -1.24 -14.01 12.36
CA GLU A 143 -2.51 -14.39 11.73
C GLU A 143 -2.34 -14.94 10.29
N ALA A 144 -1.11 -15.04 9.77
CA ALA A 144 -0.85 -15.66 8.48
C ALA A 144 -1.25 -17.14 8.46
N LEU A 145 -2.09 -17.50 7.49
CA LEU A 145 -2.54 -18.88 7.28
C LEU A 145 -1.50 -19.72 6.53
N LYS A 146 -0.69 -19.04 5.70
CA LYS A 146 0.41 -19.62 4.94
C LYS A 146 1.46 -18.55 4.68
N HIS A 147 2.72 -18.95 4.66
CA HIS A 147 3.87 -18.12 4.30
C HIS A 147 4.83 -18.96 3.45
N ASP A 148 5.05 -18.54 2.21
CA ASP A 148 6.01 -19.11 1.30
C ASP A 148 7.09 -18.05 1.01
N SER A 149 8.36 -18.35 1.31
CA SER A 149 9.46 -17.45 0.96
C SER A 149 9.60 -17.34 -0.55
N GLY A 150 9.83 -16.12 -1.06
CA GLY A 150 9.98 -15.86 -2.49
C GLY A 150 11.40 -15.49 -2.90
N ASP A 151 11.48 -14.81 -4.04
CA ASP A 151 12.75 -14.43 -4.66
C ASP A 151 13.37 -13.19 -4.00
N GLN A 152 14.67 -13.01 -4.21
CA GLN A 152 15.42 -11.86 -3.71
C GLN A 152 14.87 -10.54 -4.26
N ASP A 153 14.73 -9.56 -3.37
CA ASP A 153 14.15 -8.24 -3.64
C ASP A 153 14.74 -7.52 -4.87
N ILE A 154 16.07 -7.36 -4.92
CA ILE A 154 16.76 -6.70 -6.05
C ILE A 154 16.64 -7.54 -7.33
N SER A 155 16.69 -8.88 -7.24
CA SER A 155 16.53 -9.76 -8.40
C SER A 155 15.17 -9.57 -9.07
N VAL A 156 14.10 -9.49 -8.26
CA VAL A 156 12.74 -9.26 -8.76
C VAL A 156 12.61 -7.90 -9.46
N VAL A 157 13.10 -6.83 -8.83
CA VAL A 157 13.01 -5.48 -9.41
C VAL A 157 13.89 -5.34 -10.65
N SER A 158 15.12 -5.86 -10.61
CA SER A 158 16.02 -5.82 -11.77
C SER A 158 15.47 -6.64 -12.94
N GLY A 159 14.91 -7.83 -12.70
CA GLY A 159 14.26 -8.64 -13.72
C GLY A 159 13.09 -7.93 -14.39
N TYR A 160 12.27 -7.22 -13.61
CA TYR A 160 11.19 -6.40 -14.13
C TYR A 160 11.69 -5.24 -15.00
N ILE A 161 12.68 -4.48 -14.54
CA ILE A 161 13.25 -3.35 -15.29
C ILE A 161 13.89 -3.84 -16.60
N LEU A 162 14.63 -4.94 -16.57
CA LEU A 162 15.22 -5.55 -17.76
C LEU A 162 14.17 -6.00 -18.78
N LYS A 163 13.04 -6.52 -18.30
CA LYS A 163 11.90 -6.93 -19.14
C LYS A 163 11.20 -5.73 -19.78
N MET A 164 10.96 -4.66 -19.00
CA MET A 164 10.27 -3.46 -19.48
C MET A 164 11.14 -2.57 -20.36
N ARG A 165 12.47 -2.63 -20.20
CA ARG A 165 13.50 -1.78 -20.83
C ARG A 165 13.42 -0.32 -20.41
N VAL A 166 12.24 0.29 -20.47
CA VAL A 166 11.95 1.65 -20.03
C VAL A 166 10.78 1.60 -19.05
N VAL A 167 10.95 2.21 -17.88
CA VAL A 167 9.92 2.25 -16.84
C VAL A 167 9.47 3.69 -16.60
N TYR A 168 8.17 3.90 -16.42
CA TYR A 168 7.56 5.21 -16.20
C TYR A 168 6.41 5.11 -15.18
N PRO A 169 6.68 4.60 -13.96
CA PRO A 169 5.65 4.39 -12.95
C PRO A 169 5.00 5.72 -12.53
N ALA A 170 3.67 5.79 -12.54
CA ALA A 170 2.92 6.99 -12.17
C ALA A 170 2.35 6.89 -10.74
N VAL A 171 1.91 8.03 -10.22
CA VAL A 171 1.03 8.09 -9.04
C VAL A 171 -0.41 8.00 -9.53
N GLU A 172 -0.99 6.80 -9.42
CA GLU A 172 -2.27 6.45 -10.08
C GLU A 172 -3.47 6.49 -9.13
N GLY A 173 -3.33 7.12 -7.97
CA GLY A 173 -4.42 7.17 -6.98
C GLY A 173 -4.73 5.82 -6.31
N ARG A 174 -3.76 4.88 -6.29
CA ARG A 174 -3.82 3.63 -5.47
C ARG A 174 -3.98 3.94 -3.97
N ILE A 175 -3.46 5.10 -3.57
CA ILE A 175 -3.52 5.65 -2.22
C ILE A 175 -4.29 6.96 -2.32
N GLN A 176 -5.40 7.09 -1.60
CA GLN A 176 -6.15 8.34 -1.53
C GLN A 176 -6.37 8.75 -0.09
N PHE A 177 -6.21 10.05 0.15
CA PHE A 177 -6.47 10.68 1.42
C PHE A 177 -7.83 11.37 1.32
N SER A 178 -8.77 11.01 2.19
CA SER A 178 -10.03 11.73 2.26
C SER A 178 -9.73 13.14 2.76
N ALA A 179 -10.13 14.15 1.97
CA ALA A 179 -10.10 15.53 2.41
C ALA A 179 -11.10 15.67 3.56
N GLY A 180 -10.63 15.54 4.80
CA GLY A 180 -11.47 15.74 5.97
C GLY A 180 -12.13 17.11 5.87
N ILE A 181 -13.46 17.15 5.86
CA ILE A 181 -14.20 18.39 6.06
C ILE A 181 -13.95 18.81 7.51
N HIS A 182 -12.87 19.54 7.74
CA HIS A 182 -12.70 20.33 8.96
C HIS A 182 -13.56 21.59 8.81
N CYS A 183 -14.88 21.42 8.72
CA CYS A 183 -15.78 22.49 9.08
C CYS A 183 -15.72 22.63 10.60
N HIS A 184 -14.75 23.40 11.08
CA HIS A 184 -14.97 24.18 12.30
C HIS A 184 -16.04 25.22 11.96
N GLY A 185 -17.30 24.76 11.87
CA GLY A 185 -18.44 25.65 11.98
C GLY A 185 -18.29 26.34 13.32
N SER A 186 -17.85 27.59 13.30
CA SER A 186 -17.77 28.44 14.47
C SER A 186 -19.19 28.66 14.98
N PHE A 187 -19.68 27.73 15.78
CA PHE A 187 -20.94 27.84 16.53
C PHE A 187 -20.97 29.13 17.37
N SER A 188 -19.79 29.69 17.68
CA SER A 188 -19.63 30.95 18.38
C SER A 188 -20.15 32.17 17.59
N LEU A 189 -19.98 32.20 16.26
CA LEU A 189 -20.44 33.32 15.43
C LEU A 189 -21.97 33.37 15.29
N ILE A 190 -22.61 32.20 15.20
CA ILE A 190 -24.08 32.11 15.15
C ILE A 190 -24.68 32.54 16.50
N PHE A 191 -24.07 32.12 17.62
CA PHE A 191 -24.54 32.49 18.95
C PHE A 191 -24.43 34.00 19.23
N LEU A 192 -23.33 34.64 18.78
CA LEU A 192 -23.15 36.09 18.91
C LEU A 192 -24.15 36.90 18.07
N LEU A 193 -24.48 36.43 16.86
CA LEU A 193 -25.50 37.06 16.01
C LEU A 193 -26.91 36.96 16.62
N VAL A 194 -27.25 35.82 17.22
CA VAL A 194 -28.54 35.64 17.91
C VAL A 194 -28.62 36.53 19.15
N LEU A 195 -27.53 36.64 19.94
CA LEU A 195 -27.50 37.51 21.11
C LEU A 195 -27.63 38.99 20.72
N ALA A 196 -26.97 39.43 19.65
CA ALA A 196 -27.07 40.79 19.14
C ALA A 196 -28.49 41.14 18.65
N MET A 197 -29.17 40.20 17.96
CA MET A 197 -30.55 40.38 17.53
C MET A 197 -31.52 40.50 18.71
N ILE A 198 -31.32 39.72 19.78
CA ILE A 198 -32.15 39.81 20.99
C ILE A 198 -31.95 41.17 21.68
N ILE A 199 -30.72 41.69 21.74
CA ILE A 199 -30.45 42.99 22.36
C ILE A 199 -31.11 44.14 21.59
N VAL A 200 -31.13 44.08 20.25
CA VAL A 200 -31.78 45.11 19.41
C VAL A 200 -33.31 45.06 19.47
N LEU A 201 -33.91 43.88 19.71
CA LEU A 201 -35.37 43.73 19.79
C LEU A 201 -35.96 44.13 21.16
N TYR A 202 -35.13 44.37 22.18
CA TYR A 202 -35.54 44.73 23.55
C TYR A 202 -35.09 46.14 23.98
N GLN A 203 -34.69 47.00 23.05
CA GLN A 203 -34.56 48.45 23.22
C GLN A 203 -35.69 49.18 22.48
#